data_AF-A0A7G9AX87-F1
#
_entry.id   AF-A0A7G9AX87-F1
#
_cell.length_a   1.000
_cell.length_b   1.000
_cell.length_c   1.000
_cell.angle_alpha   90.00
_cell.angle_beta   90.00
_cell.angle_gamma   90.00
#
_symmetry.space_group_name_H-M   'P 1'
#
loop_
_entity.id
_entity.type
_entity.pdbx_description
1 polymer ?
#
loop_
_entity_poly.entity_id
_entity_poly.type
_entity_poly.pdbx_seq_one_letter_code
_entity_poly.pdbx_strand_id
1 'polypeptide(L)'
;MPKEYYLYVNGQKVRVSEQIYKVYWREKEHEKYLEQVDKKNHLLFFSSLDHDGHFVDNIVDESIDVEKIVETHMMIEAVRNAILRLNAEERDIIERLYFNDETLSSVARDKGVTYQTIQWRKDRILRKLKEILEKLL
;
A
#
# COMPACT_ATOMS: atom_id res chain seq x y z
N MET A 1 36.65 -21.02 -56.17
CA MET A 1 35.31 -20.59 -56.60
C MET A 1 34.84 -19.48 -55.66
N PRO A 2 34.31 -18.35 -56.16
CA PRO A 2 33.76 -17.30 -55.30
C PRO A 2 32.55 -17.83 -54.54
N LYS A 3 32.47 -17.56 -53.23
CA LYS A 3 31.31 -17.94 -52.41
C LYS A 3 30.11 -17.09 -52.84
N GLU A 4 29.00 -17.73 -53.16
CA GLU A 4 27.74 -17.05 -53.47
C GLU A 4 26.88 -16.92 -52.21
N TYR A 5 26.34 -15.73 -51.97
CA TYR A 5 25.52 -15.42 -50.80
C TYR A 5 24.07 -15.19 -51.22
N TYR A 6 23.13 -15.63 -50.38
CA TYR A 6 21.70 -15.60 -50.68
C TYR A 6 20.90 -15.18 -49.46
N LEU A 7 19.84 -14.40 -49.68
CA LEU A 7 18.81 -14.08 -48.69
C LEU A 7 17.45 -14.54 -49.21
N TYR A 8 16.55 -14.88 -48.30
CA TYR A 8 15.17 -15.23 -48.63
C TYR A 8 14.25 -14.05 -48.32
N VAL A 9 13.55 -13.53 -49.31
CA VAL A 9 12.58 -12.44 -49.18
C VAL A 9 11.24 -12.96 -49.70
N ASN A 10 10.21 -12.97 -48.86
CA ASN A 10 8.89 -13.53 -49.19
C ASN A 10 8.94 -14.97 -49.74
N GLY A 11 9.85 -15.78 -49.22
CA GLY A 11 10.06 -17.17 -49.66
C GLY A 11 10.89 -17.33 -50.94
N GLN A 12 11.30 -16.25 -51.60
CA GLN A 12 12.12 -16.31 -52.82
C GLN A 12 13.62 -16.14 -52.50
N LYS A 13 14.46 -16.97 -53.13
CA LYS A 13 15.92 -16.95 -52.96
C LYS A 13 16.55 -15.87 -53.84
N VAL A 14 17.09 -14.82 -53.22
CA VAL A 14 17.73 -13.68 -53.89
C VAL A 14 19.24 -13.73 -53.68
N ARG A 15 20.03 -13.65 -54.75
CA ARG A 15 21.50 -13.58 -54.67
C ARG A 15 21.92 -12.18 -54.23
N VAL A 16 22.80 -12.09 -53.24
CA VAL A 16 23.28 -10.82 -52.67
C VAL A 16 24.80 -10.78 -52.61
N SER A 17 25.36 -9.59 -52.40
CA SER A 17 26.78 -9.44 -52.09
C SER A 17 27.09 -9.93 -50.66
N GLU A 18 28.35 -10.30 -50.42
CA GLU A 18 28.82 -10.70 -49.09
C GLU A 18 28.57 -9.61 -48.03
N GLN A 19 28.75 -8.33 -48.41
CA GLN A 19 28.53 -7.19 -47.52
C GLN A 19 27.07 -7.11 -47.04
N ILE A 20 26.11 -7.22 -47.97
CA ILE A 20 24.68 -7.20 -47.66
C ILE A 20 24.31 -8.40 -46.79
N TYR A 21 24.83 -9.58 -47.11
CA TYR A 21 24.60 -10.80 -46.33
C TYR A 21 25.06 -10.64 -44.87
N LYS A 22 26.28 -10.13 -44.66
CA LYS A 22 26.84 -9.92 -43.32
C LYS A 22 26.05 -8.89 -42.51
N VAL A 23 25.66 -7.76 -43.12
CA VAL A 23 24.85 -6.73 -42.44
C VAL A 23 23.49 -7.30 -42.03
N TYR A 24 22.78 -7.96 -42.95
CA TYR A 24 21.47 -8.54 -42.65
C TYR A 24 21.53 -9.53 -41.48
N TRP A 25 22.51 -10.43 -41.48
CA TRP A 25 22.65 -11.41 -40.40
C TRP A 25 23.08 -10.78 -39.08
N ARG A 26 23.89 -9.72 -39.11
CA ARG A 26 24.25 -8.97 -37.90
C ARG A 26 23.03 -8.34 -37.24
N GLU A 27 22.17 -7.69 -38.02
CA GLU A 27 20.93 -7.09 -37.51
C GLU A 27 19.97 -8.17 -37.00
N LYS A 28 19.85 -9.29 -37.72
CA LYS A 28 19.02 -10.44 -37.30
C LYS A 28 19.52 -11.09 -36.01
N GLU A 29 20.83 -11.16 -35.80
CA GLU A 29 21.41 -11.64 -34.55
C GLU A 29 21.21 -10.63 -33.41
N HIS A 30 21.29 -9.33 -33.70
CA HIS A 30 21.01 -8.29 -32.73
C HIS A 30 19.55 -8.31 -32.26
N GLU A 31 18.59 -8.49 -33.17
CA GLU A 31 17.17 -8.64 -32.85
C GLU A 31 16.93 -9.86 -31.94
N LYS A 32 17.51 -11.02 -32.24
CA LYS A 32 17.44 -12.21 -31.38
C LYS A 32 18.05 -11.98 -30.01
N TYR A 33 19.15 -11.22 -29.93
CA TYR A 33 19.76 -10.87 -28.65
C TYR A 33 18.83 -9.99 -27.83
N LEU A 34 18.21 -8.98 -28.44
CA LEU A 34 17.21 -8.14 -27.78
C LEU A 34 16.05 -9.00 -27.26
N GLU A 35 15.50 -9.91 -28.07
CA GLU A 35 14.44 -10.85 -27.62
C GLU A 35 14.87 -11.71 -26.42
N GLN A 36 16.13 -12.12 -26.35
CA GLN A 36 16.66 -12.88 -25.21
C GLN A 36 16.83 -12.02 -23.96
N VAL A 37 17.31 -10.78 -24.13
CA VAL A 37 17.41 -9.78 -23.06
C VAL A 37 16.02 -9.48 -22.51
N ASP A 38 15.03 -9.34 -23.37
CA ASP A 38 13.64 -9.08 -23.02
C ASP A 38 13.02 -10.22 -22.22
N LYS A 39 13.23 -11.46 -22.67
CA LYS A 39 12.81 -12.66 -21.92
C LYS A 39 13.51 -12.79 -20.58
N LYS A 40 14.81 -12.49 -20.52
CA LYS A 40 15.61 -12.58 -19.29
C LYS A 40 15.20 -11.52 -18.26
N ASN A 41 14.85 -10.33 -18.71
CA ASN A 41 14.48 -9.21 -17.85
C ASN A 41 12.97 -9.14 -17.55
N HIS A 42 12.20 -10.16 -17.95
CA HIS A 42 10.74 -10.22 -17.77
C HIS A 42 10.07 -8.93 -18.26
N LEU A 43 10.29 -8.57 -19.52
CA LEU A 43 9.80 -7.32 -20.07
C LEU A 43 8.28 -7.21 -19.93
N LEU A 44 7.86 -6.39 -18.98
CA LEU A 44 6.47 -6.04 -18.73
C LEU A 44 6.12 -4.95 -19.73
N PHE A 45 5.45 -5.31 -20.82
CA PHE A 45 4.85 -4.29 -21.68
C PHE A 45 3.65 -3.69 -20.94
N PHE A 46 3.54 -2.37 -20.94
CA PHE A 46 2.37 -1.68 -20.37
C PHE A 46 1.06 -2.18 -20.99
N SER A 47 1.07 -2.51 -22.29
CA SER A 47 -0.06 -3.10 -23.01
C SER A 47 -0.43 -4.52 -22.53
N SER A 48 0.49 -5.24 -21.88
CA SER A 48 0.19 -6.56 -21.31
C SER A 48 -0.62 -6.47 -20.02
N LEU A 49 -0.69 -5.31 -19.39
CA LEU A 49 -1.44 -5.04 -18.16
C LEU A 49 -2.76 -4.28 -18.44
N ASP A 50 -3.02 -3.94 -19.70
CA ASP A 50 -4.22 -3.25 -20.15
C ASP A 50 -5.19 -4.26 -20.77
N HIS A 51 -5.93 -4.97 -19.93
CA HIS A 51 -6.81 -6.07 -20.35
C HIS A 51 -8.19 -5.59 -20.84
N ASP A 52 -8.60 -4.38 -20.46
CA ASP A 52 -9.95 -3.84 -20.61
C ASP A 52 -9.98 -2.33 -20.95
N GLY A 53 -8.83 -1.70 -21.20
CA GLY A 53 -8.72 -0.26 -21.43
C GLY A 53 -8.56 0.56 -20.14
N HIS A 54 -8.48 -0.11 -18.98
CA HIS A 54 -8.39 0.50 -17.65
C HIS A 54 -7.09 0.08 -16.92
N PHE A 55 -5.94 0.30 -17.56
CA PHE A 55 -4.60 0.05 -17.01
C PHE A 55 -4.38 0.48 -15.54
N VAL A 56 -4.91 1.65 -15.15
CA VAL A 56 -4.72 2.20 -13.79
C VAL A 56 -5.38 1.33 -12.72
N ASP A 57 -6.51 0.71 -13.04
CA ASP A 57 -7.26 -0.15 -12.11
C ASP A 57 -6.63 -1.55 -11.99
N ASN A 58 -5.78 -1.93 -12.96
CA ASN A 58 -5.08 -3.22 -12.99
C ASN A 58 -3.77 -3.23 -12.18
N ILE A 59 -3.27 -2.06 -11.73
CA ILE A 59 -2.10 -1.95 -10.86
C ILE A 59 -2.55 -1.44 -9.49
N VAL A 60 -2.93 -2.36 -8.63
CA VAL A 60 -3.27 -2.05 -7.23
C VAL A 60 -1.98 -2.05 -6.39
N ASP A 61 -1.77 -0.99 -5.62
CA ASP A 61 -0.72 -0.96 -4.62
C ASP A 61 -1.16 -1.77 -3.39
N GLU A 62 -0.82 -3.05 -3.37
CA GLU A 62 -1.10 -3.95 -2.24
C GLU A 62 -0.38 -3.55 -0.94
N SER A 63 0.56 -2.60 -0.98
CA SER A 63 1.22 -2.11 0.23
C SER A 63 0.34 -1.18 1.08
N ILE A 64 -0.75 -0.65 0.50
CA ILE A 64 -1.65 0.29 1.15
C ILE A 64 -3.07 -0.26 1.15
N ASP A 65 -3.54 -0.65 2.33
CA ASP A 65 -4.94 -1.03 2.55
C ASP A 65 -5.79 0.22 2.82
N VAL A 66 -6.41 0.74 1.76
CA VAL A 66 -7.25 1.95 1.82
C VAL A 66 -8.48 1.72 2.69
N GLU A 67 -9.08 0.53 2.63
CA GLU A 67 -10.28 0.19 3.42
C GLU A 67 -9.98 0.27 4.91
N LYS A 68 -8.85 -0.33 5.32
CA LYS A 68 -8.38 -0.27 6.71
C LYS A 68 -8.04 1.15 7.16
N ILE A 69 -7.50 1.99 6.28
CA ILE A 69 -7.23 3.41 6.58
C ILE A 69 -8.55 4.14 6.87
N VAL A 70 -9.56 3.94 6.02
CA VAL A 70 -10.88 4.55 6.17
C VAL A 70 -11.56 4.03 7.45
N GLU A 71 -11.55 2.72 7.69
CA GLU A 71 -12.09 2.11 8.92
C GLU A 71 -11.43 2.70 10.17
N THR A 72 -10.09 2.78 10.18
CA THR A 72 -9.34 3.36 11.30
C THR A 72 -9.71 4.83 11.52
N HIS A 73 -9.87 5.60 10.44
CA HIS A 73 -10.27 7.00 10.53
C HIS A 73 -11.67 7.13 11.16
N MET A 74 -12.64 6.34 10.70
CA MET A 74 -13.99 6.32 11.26
C MET A 74 -14.01 5.93 12.73
N MET A 75 -13.21 4.93 13.14
CA MET A 75 -13.05 4.55 14.54
C MET A 75 -12.49 5.69 15.39
N ILE A 76 -11.46 6.39 14.90
CA ILE A 76 -10.87 7.55 15.59
C ILE A 76 -11.91 8.66 15.80
N GLU A 77 -12.70 8.97 14.76
CA GLU A 77 -13.76 9.97 14.85
C GLU A 77 -14.84 9.58 15.86
N ALA A 78 -15.27 8.31 15.86
CA ALA A 78 -16.24 7.80 16.83
C ALA A 78 -15.73 7.95 18.28
N VAL A 79 -14.46 7.60 18.53
CA VAL A 79 -13.82 7.75 19.85
C VAL A 79 -13.73 9.22 20.26
N ARG A 80 -13.32 10.12 19.36
CA ARG A 80 -13.28 11.57 19.64
C ARG A 80 -14.65 12.11 20.03
N ASN A 81 -15.68 11.73 19.27
CA ASN A 81 -17.06 12.10 19.57
C ASN A 81 -17.54 11.55 20.91
N ALA A 82 -17.14 10.32 21.28
CA ALA A 82 -17.45 9.75 22.58
C ALA A 82 -16.77 10.50 23.75
N ILE A 83 -15.49 10.86 23.59
CA ILE A 83 -14.73 11.65 24.59
C ILE A 83 -15.35 13.05 24.78
N LEU A 84 -15.87 13.66 23.70
CA LEU A 84 -16.55 14.96 23.79
C LEU A 84 -17.81 14.93 24.68
N ARG A 85 -18.45 13.76 24.83
CA ARG A 85 -19.63 13.57 25.70
C ARG A 85 -19.27 13.32 27.16
N LEU A 86 -18.00 13.15 27.49
CA LEU A 86 -17.53 13.10 28.87
C LEU A 86 -17.57 14.50 29.49
N ASN A 87 -17.84 14.56 30.80
CA ASN A 87 -17.74 15.80 31.55
C ASN A 87 -16.25 16.18 31.75
N ALA A 88 -15.99 17.40 32.25
CA ALA A 88 -14.64 17.92 32.40
C ALA A 88 -13.74 17.05 33.31
N GLU A 89 -14.28 16.51 34.40
CA GLU A 89 -13.52 15.66 35.32
C GLU A 89 -13.22 14.27 34.73
N GLU A 90 -14.20 13.68 34.06
CA GLU A 90 -14.04 12.41 33.35
C GLU A 90 -12.99 12.53 32.24
N ARG A 91 -13.04 13.63 31.48
CA ARG A 91 -12.07 13.92 30.41
C ARG A 91 -10.66 14.12 30.95
N ASP A 92 -10.50 14.89 32.02
CA ASP A 92 -9.21 15.11 32.68
C ASP A 92 -8.57 13.79 33.14
N ILE A 93 -9.34 12.86 33.72
CA ILE A 93 -8.81 11.54 34.10
C ILE A 93 -8.34 10.74 32.88
N ILE A 94 -9.10 10.74 31.78
CA ILE A 94 -8.71 10.02 30.56
C ILE A 94 -7.48 10.65 29.91
N GLU A 95 -7.43 11.98 29.83
CA GLU A 95 -6.31 12.73 29.25
C GLU A 95 -5.01 12.42 29.99
N ARG A 96 -5.02 12.51 31.32
CA ARG A 96 -3.85 12.22 32.14
C ARG A 96 -3.37 10.77 32.00
N LEU A 97 -4.30 9.80 31.98
CA LEU A 97 -3.94 8.38 31.95
C LEU A 97 -3.52 7.86 30.57
N TYR A 98 -4.07 8.41 29.48
CA TYR A 98 -3.89 7.85 28.13
C TYR A 98 -3.17 8.78 27.15
N PHE A 99 -3.12 10.08 27.40
CA PHE A 99 -2.40 11.04 26.54
C PHE A 99 -1.12 11.54 27.20
N ASN A 100 -1.09 11.65 28.53
CA ASN A 100 0.09 12.09 29.28
C ASN A 100 0.86 10.94 29.95
N ASP A 101 0.41 9.68 29.75
CA ASP A 101 1.00 8.47 30.33
C ASP A 101 1.22 8.53 31.85
N GLU A 102 0.36 9.27 32.57
CA GLU A 102 0.45 9.36 34.03
C GLU A 102 -0.04 8.08 34.70
N THR A 103 0.58 7.74 35.84
CA THR A 103 0.11 6.61 36.65
C THR A 103 -1.13 6.98 37.45
N LEU A 104 -1.98 5.98 37.73
CA LEU A 104 -3.14 6.13 38.63
C LEU A 104 -2.75 6.73 39.99
N SER A 105 -1.58 6.37 40.52
CA SER A 105 -1.06 6.90 41.79
C SER A 105 -0.71 8.40 41.71
N SER A 106 -0.13 8.85 40.59
CA SER A 106 0.15 10.27 40.34
C SER A 106 -1.15 11.08 40.33
N VAL A 107 -2.11 10.63 39.54
CA VAL A 107 -3.43 11.28 39.41
C VAL A 107 -4.18 11.32 40.75
N ALA A 108 -4.11 10.23 41.52
CA ALA A 108 -4.73 10.14 42.84
C ALA A 108 -4.13 11.15 43.83
N ARG A 109 -2.79 11.24 43.87
CA ARG A 109 -2.07 12.19 44.73
C ARG A 109 -2.43 13.63 44.39
N ASP A 110 -2.42 13.98 43.11
CA ASP A 110 -2.71 15.35 42.66
C ASP A 110 -4.16 15.75 42.91
N LYS A 111 -5.10 14.80 42.82
CA LYS A 111 -6.52 15.03 43.14
C LYS A 111 -6.85 14.90 44.63
N GLY A 112 -5.88 14.54 45.49
CA GLY A 112 -6.09 14.35 46.92
C GLY A 112 -7.05 13.19 47.27
N VAL A 113 -7.12 12.15 46.43
CA VAL A 113 -7.99 10.99 46.62
C VAL A 113 -7.18 9.69 46.66
N THR A 114 -7.83 8.58 47.03
CA THR A 114 -7.19 7.27 47.04
C THR A 114 -7.00 6.73 45.62
N TYR A 115 -5.96 5.89 45.44
CA TYR A 115 -5.75 5.13 44.21
C TYR A 115 -7.01 4.39 43.75
N GLN A 116 -7.71 3.74 44.68
CA GLN A 116 -8.95 2.99 44.41
C GLN A 116 -10.05 3.88 43.84
N THR A 117 -10.13 5.15 44.27
CA THR A 117 -11.11 6.11 43.75
C THR A 117 -10.85 6.42 42.29
N ILE A 118 -9.59 6.68 41.90
CA ILE A 118 -9.23 6.94 40.51
C ILE A 118 -9.44 5.68 39.66
N GLN A 119 -9.07 4.51 40.17
CA GLN A 119 -9.32 3.24 39.47
C GLN A 119 -10.81 3.04 39.18
N TRP A 120 -11.67 3.22 40.19
CA TRP A 120 -13.12 3.11 40.02
C TRP A 120 -13.68 4.15 39.03
N ARG A 121 -13.21 5.41 39.10
CA ARG A 121 -13.59 6.46 38.14
C ARG A 121 -13.19 6.08 36.72
N LYS A 122 -11.95 5.65 36.50
CA LYS A 122 -11.45 5.18 35.20
C LYS A 122 -12.36 4.07 34.64
N ASP A 123 -12.63 3.04 35.43
CA ASP A 123 -13.43 1.89 34.97
C ASP A 123 -14.87 2.30 34.63
N ARG A 124 -15.46 3.25 35.38
CA ARG A 124 -16.77 3.82 35.07
C ARG A 124 -16.75 4.63 33.77
N ILE A 125 -15.71 5.44 33.55
CA ILE A 125 -15.56 6.23 32.32
C ILE A 125 -15.40 5.31 31.11
N LEU A 126 -14.59 4.26 31.20
CA LEU A 126 -14.40 3.30 30.11
C LEU A 126 -15.71 2.57 29.78
N ARG A 127 -16.51 2.20 30.78
CA ARG A 127 -17.84 1.62 30.55
C ARG A 127 -18.77 2.59 29.83
N LYS A 128 -18.78 3.86 30.24
CA LYS A 128 -19.57 4.91 29.59
C LYS A 128 -19.14 5.13 28.14
N LEU A 129 -17.83 5.17 27.87
CA LEU A 129 -17.30 5.27 26.50
C LEU A 129 -17.71 4.07 25.65
N LYS A 130 -17.63 2.85 26.19
CA LYS A 130 -18.09 1.64 25.52
C LYS A 130 -19.57 1.72 25.13
N GLU A 131 -20.44 2.09 26.08
CA GLU A 131 -21.88 2.25 25.81
C GLU A 131 -22.20 3.33 24.77
N ILE A 132 -21.37 4.38 24.66
CA ILE A 132 -21.52 5.40 23.62
C ILE A 132 -21.10 4.84 22.26
N LEU A 133 -19.98 4.11 22.20
CA LEU A 133 -19.45 3.55 20.95
C LEU A 133 -20.35 2.44 20.39
N GLU A 134 -20.90 1.56 21.24
CA GLU A 134 -21.88 0.53 20.84
C GLU A 134 -23.20 1.10 20.28
N LYS A 135 -23.45 2.40 20.45
CA LYS A 135 -24.62 3.09 19.86
C LYS A 135 -24.28 3.84 18.57
N LEU A 136 -22.99 4.03 18.28
CA LEU A 136 -22.50 4.79 17.12
C LEU A 136 -22.02 3.87 16.00
N LEU A 137 -21.58 2.66 16.34
CA LEU A 137 -21.21 1.56 15.45
C LEU A 137 -22.36 0.56 15.36
#